data_AF-A0A8T0BCA7-F1
#
_entry.id   AF-A0A8T0BCA7-F1
#
_cell.length_a   1.000
_cell.length_b   1.000
_cell.length_c   1.000
_cell.angle_alpha   90.00
_cell.angle_beta   90.00
_cell.angle_gamma   90.00
#
_symmetry.space_group_name_H-M   'P 1'
#
loop_
_entity.id
_entity.type
_entity.pdbx_description
1 polymer ?
#
loop_
_entity_poly.entity_id
_entity_poly.type
_entity_poly.pdbx_seq_one_letter_code
_entity_poly.pdbx_strand_id
1 'polypeptide(L)'
;MMEKYKVDFTNGVKGLESEMKAEVQKRLAAALEMRGNKKKLADIHRKQTAMIECQVLQLLQNFKHRRDEVSDEELTAEFEKMWTRKMASITGLKEVDVPAIILKQLRESFGNRKVMEDLQKIQDLTQYGQGEFQVKDKHVKLEKKIQSFFTQRSAKQELENIANGIIKFCSQTIKQHAQEKCDYQSTFTKDVLMEIDEQLKNEHSYVNTKFELDLKLHICGIASRTFYEMHKKFLSQQDPLKYLQRFKRKYLSDFIDLYREKDQCHRKAQDFTQLCLKPAVAEYIDKSLGPDIVDAVLLNNPSEYSSRVLFQYTMQKELLEKSNFDDFRKAARCLKLNKDSSLYNCESKGSSESLHVQF
;
A
#
# COMPACT_ATOMS: atom_id res chain seq x y z
N MET A 1 -19.49 -21.47 46.06
CA MET A 1 -19.26 -21.73 44.62
C MET A 1 -19.81 -20.62 43.73
N MET A 2 -21.03 -20.13 43.98
CA MET A 2 -21.69 -19.10 43.16
C MET A 2 -20.96 -17.73 43.14
N GLU A 3 -20.50 -17.24 44.30
CA GLU A 3 -19.70 -16.00 44.40
C GLU A 3 -18.42 -16.01 43.55
N LYS A 4 -17.72 -17.15 43.52
CA LYS A 4 -16.44 -17.28 42.80
C LYS A 4 -16.64 -17.15 41.28
N TYR A 5 -17.66 -17.83 40.76
CA TYR A 5 -18.07 -17.71 39.36
C TYR A 5 -18.48 -16.29 38.98
N LYS A 6 -19.18 -15.58 39.87
CA LYS A 6 -19.61 -14.21 39.63
C LYS A 6 -18.42 -13.25 39.54
N VAL A 7 -17.43 -13.43 40.42
CA VAL A 7 -16.17 -12.66 40.39
C VAL A 7 -15.36 -12.97 39.12
N ASP A 8 -15.20 -14.25 38.77
CA ASP A 8 -14.44 -14.67 37.58
C ASP A 8 -15.08 -14.16 36.29
N PHE A 9 -16.41 -14.23 36.18
CA PHE A 9 -17.14 -13.66 35.04
C PHE A 9 -16.96 -12.14 34.94
N THR A 10 -17.09 -11.42 36.06
CA THR A 10 -16.94 -9.95 36.09
C THR A 10 -15.51 -9.54 35.72
N ASN A 11 -14.51 -10.30 36.17
CA ASN A 11 -13.11 -10.07 35.79
C ASN A 11 -12.86 -10.38 34.31
N GLY A 12 -13.50 -11.43 33.76
CA GLY A 12 -13.45 -11.75 32.33
C GLY A 12 -14.03 -10.63 31.46
N VAL A 13 -15.20 -10.10 31.83
CA VAL A 13 -15.83 -8.97 31.14
C VAL A 13 -14.95 -7.73 31.17
N LYS A 14 -14.37 -7.40 32.33
CA LYS A 14 -13.43 -6.26 32.45
C LYS A 14 -12.15 -6.46 31.65
N GLY A 15 -11.64 -7.69 31.59
CA GLY A 15 -10.47 -8.04 30.78
C GLY A 15 -10.75 -7.83 29.29
N LEU A 16 -11.88 -8.36 28.81
CA LEU A 16 -12.32 -8.22 27.43
C LEU A 16 -12.55 -6.75 27.05
N GLU A 17 -13.17 -5.97 27.94
CA GLU A 17 -13.39 -4.53 27.73
C GLU A 17 -12.06 -3.77 27.58
N SER A 18 -11.08 -4.07 28.45
CA SER A 18 -9.76 -3.46 28.38
C SER A 18 -9.00 -3.82 27.10
N GLU A 19 -9.09 -5.08 26.67
CA GLU A 19 -8.46 -5.58 25.44
C GLU A 19 -9.08 -4.92 24.20
N MET A 20 -10.42 -4.89 24.12
CA MET A 20 -11.13 -4.23 23.03
C MET A 20 -10.80 -2.73 22.95
N LYS A 21 -10.70 -2.06 24.11
CA LYS A 21 -10.32 -0.65 24.17
C LYS A 21 -8.90 -0.40 23.65
N ALA A 22 -7.94 -1.25 24.04
CA ALA A 22 -6.56 -1.16 23.58
C ALA A 22 -6.46 -1.35 22.05
N GLU A 23 -7.17 -2.34 21.50
CA GLU A 23 -7.20 -2.61 20.08
C GLU A 23 -7.82 -1.45 19.28
N VAL A 24 -8.96 -0.91 19.73
CA VAL A 24 -9.59 0.26 19.08
C VAL A 24 -8.66 1.48 19.12
N GLN A 25 -7.99 1.75 20.24
CA GLN A 25 -7.03 2.85 20.34
C GLN A 25 -5.86 2.67 19.37
N LYS A 26 -5.34 1.44 19.25
CA LYS A 26 -4.27 1.10 18.30
C LYS A 26 -4.71 1.38 16.85
N ARG A 27 -5.89 0.89 16.46
CA ARG A 27 -6.45 1.11 15.11
C ARG A 27 -6.68 2.60 14.81
N LEU A 28 -7.19 3.35 15.79
CA LEU A 28 -7.42 4.79 15.64
C LEU A 28 -6.09 5.54 15.44
N ALA A 29 -5.07 5.21 16.22
CA ALA A 29 -3.74 5.81 16.09
C ALA A 29 -3.12 5.50 14.71
N ALA A 30 -3.25 4.26 14.23
CA ALA A 30 -2.78 3.88 12.89
C ALA A 30 -3.51 4.66 11.79
N ALA A 31 -4.84 4.76 11.85
CA ALA A 31 -5.63 5.53 10.90
C ALA A 31 -5.27 7.03 10.90
N LEU A 32 -4.97 7.60 12.08
CA LEU A 32 -4.50 8.98 12.21
C LEU A 32 -3.12 9.20 11.57
N GLU A 33 -2.17 8.27 11.75
CA GLU A 33 -0.86 8.32 11.07
C GLU A 33 -1.02 8.23 9.55
N MET A 34 -1.85 7.32 9.04
CA MET A 34 -2.17 7.20 7.60
C MET A 34 -2.73 8.50 7.04
N ARG A 35 -3.71 9.11 7.73
CA ARG A 35 -4.30 10.39 7.34
C ARG A 35 -3.27 11.51 7.38
N GLY A 36 -2.40 11.53 8.38
CA GLY A 36 -1.31 12.48 8.51
C GLY A 36 -0.33 12.41 7.33
N ASN A 37 0.05 11.21 6.90
CA ASN A 37 0.97 11.04 5.77
C ASN A 37 0.34 11.43 4.42
N LYS A 38 -0.94 11.08 4.18
CA LYS A 38 -1.69 11.59 3.01
C LYS A 38 -1.75 13.12 2.99
N LYS A 39 -1.97 13.73 4.15
CA LYS A 39 -1.98 15.20 4.29
C LYS A 39 -0.60 15.80 4.01
N LYS A 40 0.49 15.22 4.51
CA LYS A 40 1.86 15.68 4.21
C LYS A 40 2.13 15.70 2.71
N LEU A 41 1.75 14.66 1.97
CA LEU A 41 1.91 14.61 0.52
C LEU A 41 1.11 15.71 -0.18
N ALA A 42 -0.17 15.88 0.20
CA ALA A 42 -1.01 16.95 -0.33
C ALA A 42 -0.44 18.35 -0.04
N ASP A 43 0.11 18.55 1.17
CA ASP A 43 0.75 19.81 1.56
C ASP A 43 2.02 20.09 0.75
N ILE A 44 2.82 19.06 0.44
CA ILE A 44 4.00 19.17 -0.42
C ILE A 44 3.58 19.60 -1.83
N HIS A 45 2.63 18.90 -2.45
CA HIS A 45 2.13 19.25 -3.78
C HIS A 45 1.56 20.67 -3.80
N ARG A 46 0.75 21.04 -2.80
CA ARG A 46 0.16 22.39 -2.68
C ARG A 46 1.24 23.48 -2.61
N LYS A 47 2.26 23.29 -1.77
CA LYS A 47 3.37 24.25 -1.64
C LYS A 47 4.13 24.42 -2.95
N GLN A 48 4.39 23.31 -3.65
CA GLN A 48 5.09 23.32 -4.94
C GLN A 48 4.28 24.01 -6.03
N THR A 49 2.98 23.71 -6.12
CA THR A 49 2.04 24.38 -7.04
C THR A 49 1.99 25.88 -6.78
N ALA A 50 1.74 26.30 -5.53
CA ALA A 50 1.67 27.72 -5.17
C ALA A 50 2.96 28.47 -5.48
N MET A 51 4.11 27.83 -5.28
CA MET A 51 5.41 28.40 -5.59
C MET A 51 5.58 28.69 -7.09
N ILE A 52 5.16 27.77 -7.97
CA ILE A 52 5.23 27.96 -9.42
C ILE A 52 4.24 29.02 -9.87
N GLU A 53 3.01 29.00 -9.34
CA GLU A 53 2.00 30.03 -9.62
C GLU A 53 2.52 31.44 -9.27
N CYS A 54 3.14 31.61 -8.09
CA CYS A 54 3.76 32.89 -7.73
C CYS A 54 4.86 33.32 -8.71
N GLN A 55 5.68 32.40 -9.22
CA GLN A 55 6.71 32.74 -10.20
C GLN A 55 6.13 33.13 -11.56
N VAL A 56 5.09 32.44 -12.02
CA VAL A 56 4.39 32.77 -13.26
C VAL A 56 3.74 34.15 -13.16
N LEU A 57 3.11 34.47 -12.02
CA LEU A 57 2.53 35.79 -11.77
C LEU A 57 3.59 36.91 -11.74
N GLN A 58 4.76 36.65 -11.14
CA GLN A 58 5.88 37.60 -11.16
C GLN A 58 6.41 37.83 -12.57
N LEU A 59 6.54 36.77 -13.38
CA LEU A 59 6.89 36.87 -14.81
C LEU A 59 5.88 37.74 -15.56
N LEU A 60 4.59 37.52 -15.38
CA LEU A 60 3.52 38.32 -16.01
C LEU A 60 3.63 39.80 -15.64
N GLN A 61 3.86 40.12 -14.36
CA GLN A 61 4.04 41.49 -13.91
C GLN A 61 5.26 42.16 -14.56
N ASN A 62 6.39 41.45 -14.68
CA ASN A 62 7.60 41.97 -15.31
C ASN A 62 7.36 42.34 -16.79
N PHE A 63 6.55 41.56 -17.50
CA PHE A 63 6.20 41.83 -18.89
C PHE A 63 5.14 42.92 -19.06
N LYS A 64 4.22 43.09 -18.09
CA LYS A 64 3.18 44.14 -18.12
C LYS A 64 3.74 45.56 -18.09
N HIS A 65 4.97 45.74 -17.59
CA HIS A 65 5.65 47.04 -17.54
C HIS A 65 6.50 47.34 -18.78
N ARG A 66 6.63 46.42 -19.74
CA ARG A 66 7.33 46.65 -21.00
C ARG A 66 6.37 47.33 -21.99
N ARG A 67 6.88 48.33 -22.71
CA ARG A 67 6.08 49.15 -23.66
C ARG A 67 5.84 48.45 -25.00
N ASP A 68 6.69 47.52 -25.37
CA ASP A 68 6.64 46.83 -26.67
C ASP A 68 6.03 45.43 -26.53
N GLU A 69 5.31 45.01 -27.56
CA GLU A 69 4.71 43.69 -27.63
C GLU A 69 5.81 42.62 -27.71
N VAL A 70 5.82 41.71 -26.74
CA VAL A 70 6.84 40.67 -26.62
C VAL A 70 6.42 39.44 -27.44
N SER A 71 7.36 38.83 -28.16
CA SER A 71 7.11 37.62 -28.97
C SER A 71 6.86 36.38 -28.10
N ASP A 72 6.16 35.38 -28.64
CA ASP A 72 5.92 34.12 -27.92
C ASP A 72 7.23 33.35 -27.66
N GLU A 73 8.22 33.50 -28.55
CA GLU A 73 9.57 32.95 -28.38
C GLU A 73 10.29 33.56 -27.18
N GLU A 74 10.22 34.87 -27.00
CA GLU A 74 10.85 35.56 -25.86
C GLU A 74 10.12 35.25 -24.54
N LEU A 75 8.79 35.17 -24.55
CA LEU A 75 7.98 34.69 -23.42
C LEU A 75 8.39 33.27 -23.01
N THR A 76 8.55 32.38 -23.99
CA THR A 76 8.97 31.00 -23.76
C THR A 76 10.37 30.94 -23.16
N ALA A 77 11.32 31.72 -23.68
CA ALA A 77 12.69 31.75 -23.19
C ALA A 77 12.78 32.21 -21.72
N GLU A 78 12.07 33.27 -21.35
CA GLU A 78 12.07 33.78 -19.97
C GLU A 78 11.32 32.84 -19.00
N PHE A 79 10.24 32.19 -19.45
CA PHE A 79 9.60 31.13 -18.68
C PHE A 79 10.57 29.96 -18.43
N GLU A 80 11.28 29.50 -19.47
CA GLU A 80 12.22 28.38 -19.38
C GLU A 80 13.38 28.67 -18.43
N LYS A 81 13.89 29.91 -18.47
CA LYS A 81 14.92 30.38 -17.54
C LYS A 81 14.44 30.41 -16.09
N MET A 82 13.24 30.93 -15.84
CA MET A 82 12.61 30.88 -14.51
C MET A 82 12.41 29.44 -14.04
N TRP A 83 11.87 28.58 -14.91
CA TRP A 83 11.59 27.19 -14.63
C TRP A 83 12.86 26.46 -14.21
N THR A 84 13.92 26.58 -15.00
CA THR A 84 15.21 25.92 -14.76
C THR A 84 15.83 26.37 -13.44
N ARG A 85 15.86 27.69 -13.19
CA ARG A 85 16.33 28.25 -11.92
C ARG A 85 15.53 27.71 -10.73
N LYS A 86 14.21 27.61 -10.86
CA LYS A 86 13.36 27.19 -9.76
C LYS A 86 13.42 25.68 -9.51
N MET A 87 13.47 24.86 -10.56
CA MET A 87 13.65 23.41 -10.42
C MET A 87 14.96 23.07 -9.73
N ALA A 88 16.05 23.81 -10.00
CA ALA A 88 17.33 23.63 -9.32
C ALA A 88 17.26 23.88 -7.79
N SER A 89 16.28 24.68 -7.32
CA SER A 89 16.08 24.98 -5.90
C SER A 89 15.19 23.96 -5.16
N ILE A 90 14.54 23.04 -5.88
CA ILE A 90 13.63 22.07 -5.29
C ILE A 90 14.43 20.85 -4.87
N THR A 91 14.53 20.64 -3.57
CA THR A 91 15.06 19.39 -3.02
C THR A 91 14.01 18.29 -3.09
N GLY A 92 14.42 17.08 -3.46
CA GLY A 92 13.57 15.89 -3.40
C GLY A 92 13.08 15.58 -1.98
N LEU A 93 12.17 14.61 -1.89
CA LEU A 93 11.76 14.05 -0.61
C LEU A 93 12.96 13.39 0.08
N LYS A 94 13.08 13.55 1.41
CA LYS A 94 14.19 12.98 2.17
C LYS A 94 14.00 11.47 2.31
N GLU A 95 15.04 10.74 1.96
CA GLU A 95 15.14 9.32 2.27
C GLU A 95 15.34 9.12 3.77
N VAL A 96 14.61 8.17 4.35
CA VAL A 96 14.75 7.76 5.75
C VAL A 96 15.30 6.34 5.83
N ASP A 97 16.06 6.08 6.89
CA ASP A 97 16.60 4.75 7.18
C ASP A 97 15.51 3.87 7.80
N VAL A 98 14.67 3.30 6.92
CA VAL A 98 13.61 2.36 7.28
C VAL A 98 14.15 1.16 8.08
N PRO A 99 15.26 0.49 7.67
CA PRO A 99 15.90 -0.55 8.46
C PRO A 99 16.21 -0.14 9.91
N ALA A 100 16.79 1.04 10.14
CA ALA A 100 17.10 1.52 11.48
C ALA A 100 15.85 1.79 12.31
N ILE A 101 14.77 2.30 11.71
CA ILE A 101 13.48 2.50 12.39
C ILE A 101 12.91 1.15 12.85
N ILE A 102 12.95 0.13 11.99
CA ILE A 102 12.46 -1.21 12.31
C ILE A 102 13.28 -1.83 13.44
N LEU A 103 14.61 -1.71 13.37
CA LEU A 103 15.50 -2.22 14.42
C LEU A 103 15.23 -1.55 15.77
N LYS A 104 14.95 -0.25 15.77
CA LYS A 104 14.54 0.48 16.99
C LYS A 104 13.25 -0.10 17.57
N GLN A 105 12.21 -0.28 16.76
CA GLN A 105 10.94 -0.84 17.23
C GLN A 105 11.07 -2.30 17.69
N LEU A 106 11.89 -3.10 17.01
CA LEU A 106 12.19 -4.46 17.45
C LEU A 106 12.83 -4.46 18.84
N ARG A 107 13.81 -3.59 19.09
CA ARG A 107 14.43 -3.44 20.43
C ARG A 107 13.40 -3.04 21.48
N GLU A 108 12.52 -2.09 21.16
CA GLU A 108 11.44 -1.64 22.06
C GLU A 108 10.46 -2.79 22.40
N SER A 109 10.18 -3.70 21.45
CA SER A 109 9.29 -4.85 21.68
C SER A 109 9.80 -5.84 22.74
N PHE A 110 11.12 -5.89 22.96
CA PHE A 110 11.73 -6.77 23.95
C PHE A 110 11.88 -6.13 25.33
N GLY A 111 11.80 -4.80 25.45
CA GLY A 111 11.99 -4.09 26.71
C GLY A 111 13.29 -4.48 27.43
N ASN A 112 13.22 -4.75 28.73
CA ASN A 112 14.37 -5.13 29.58
C ASN A 112 14.62 -6.66 29.65
N ARG A 113 14.14 -7.44 28.67
CA ARG A 113 14.36 -8.91 28.68
C ARG A 113 15.84 -9.25 28.50
N LYS A 114 16.28 -10.39 29.06
CA LYS A 114 17.69 -10.88 29.05
C LYS A 114 18.35 -10.95 27.66
N VAL A 115 17.58 -10.89 26.59
CA VAL A 115 18.06 -10.90 25.20
C VAL A 115 18.62 -9.55 24.71
N MET A 116 18.57 -8.49 25.53
CA MET A 116 18.97 -7.15 25.11
C MET A 116 20.46 -7.06 24.71
N GLU A 117 21.34 -7.82 25.37
CA GLU A 117 22.77 -7.88 25.03
C GLU A 117 23.02 -8.47 23.63
N ASP A 118 22.22 -9.45 23.23
CA ASP A 118 22.27 -10.02 21.87
C ASP A 118 21.71 -9.03 20.85
N LEU A 119 20.61 -8.34 21.17
CA LEU A 119 19.96 -7.32 20.32
C LEU A 119 20.82 -6.07 20.08
N GLN A 120 21.63 -5.66 21.07
CA GLN A 120 22.50 -4.50 20.95
C GLN A 120 23.65 -4.71 19.96
N LYS A 121 24.09 -5.96 19.78
CA LYS A 121 25.15 -6.33 18.82
C LYS A 121 24.69 -6.25 17.37
N ILE A 122 23.38 -6.22 17.14
CA ILE A 122 22.79 -6.20 15.80
C ILE A 122 22.77 -4.76 15.30
N GLN A 123 23.53 -4.49 14.24
CA GLN A 123 23.59 -3.18 13.59
C GLN A 123 22.75 -3.13 12.31
N ASP A 124 22.60 -4.26 11.62
CA ASP A 124 21.97 -4.33 10.31
C ASP A 124 20.95 -5.48 10.26
N LEU A 125 19.69 -5.14 10.01
CA LEU A 125 18.60 -6.11 9.85
C LEU A 125 18.57 -6.75 8.47
N THR A 126 19.18 -6.13 7.46
CA THR A 126 19.09 -6.58 6.06
C THR A 126 19.82 -7.91 5.81
N GLN A 127 20.64 -8.35 6.76
CA GLN A 127 21.30 -9.65 6.77
C GLN A 127 20.40 -10.80 7.24
N TYR A 128 19.28 -10.50 7.90
CA TYR A 128 18.36 -11.50 8.44
C TYR A 128 17.26 -11.86 7.44
N GLY A 129 16.78 -13.11 7.48
CA GLY A 129 15.68 -13.57 6.62
C GLY A 129 16.01 -13.66 5.13
N GLN A 130 17.29 -13.80 4.76
CA GLN A 130 17.72 -13.95 3.35
C GLN A 130 17.43 -15.33 2.76
N GLY A 131 17.25 -16.34 3.62
CA GLY A 131 16.90 -17.70 3.23
C GLY A 131 15.88 -18.28 4.20
N GLU A 132 15.74 -19.60 4.22
CA GLU A 132 14.81 -20.30 5.10
C GLU A 132 15.19 -20.13 6.59
N PHE A 133 14.18 -20.09 7.45
CA PHE A 133 14.40 -20.07 8.89
C PHE A 133 14.83 -21.46 9.36
N GLN A 134 15.93 -21.53 10.10
CA GLN A 134 16.47 -22.79 10.61
C GLN A 134 16.35 -22.86 12.12
N VAL A 135 15.56 -23.84 12.60
CA VAL A 135 15.46 -24.15 14.02
C VAL A 135 16.75 -24.82 14.49
N LYS A 136 17.34 -24.26 15.54
CA LYS A 136 18.60 -24.71 16.15
C LYS A 136 18.31 -25.37 17.50
N ASP A 137 19.21 -26.22 17.99
CA ASP A 137 19.00 -26.93 19.26
C ASP A 137 18.77 -25.98 20.44
N LYS A 138 19.42 -24.80 20.41
CA LYS A 138 19.24 -23.71 21.38
C LYS A 138 17.82 -23.11 21.41
N HIS A 139 16.95 -23.45 20.47
CA HIS A 139 15.55 -23.00 20.40
C HIS A 139 14.59 -23.94 21.16
N VAL A 140 14.98 -25.20 21.36
CA VAL A 140 14.11 -26.20 21.99
C VAL A 140 14.16 -26.05 23.51
N LYS A 141 13.00 -25.88 24.15
CA LYS A 141 12.84 -25.99 25.61
C LYS A 141 12.83 -27.47 25.99
N LEU A 142 13.96 -28.04 26.41
CA LEU A 142 13.99 -29.37 27.04
C LEU A 142 14.19 -29.26 28.55
N GLU A 143 13.30 -29.88 29.33
CA GLU A 143 13.58 -30.17 30.73
C GLU A 143 14.65 -31.27 30.83
N LYS A 144 15.62 -31.07 31.72
CA LYS A 144 16.81 -31.94 31.89
C LYS A 144 16.50 -33.41 32.21
N LYS A 145 15.24 -33.78 32.50
CA LYS A 145 14.86 -35.13 32.96
C LYS A 145 14.37 -36.09 31.86
N ILE A 146 14.08 -35.62 30.63
CA ILE A 146 13.56 -36.47 29.55
C ILE A 146 14.33 -36.21 28.24
N GLN A 147 15.60 -36.60 28.21
CA GLN A 147 16.45 -36.52 27.02
C GLN A 147 16.39 -37.81 26.21
N SER A 148 15.32 -38.00 25.43
CA SER A 148 15.34 -38.98 24.33
C SER A 148 15.57 -38.26 23.01
N PHE A 149 16.36 -38.83 22.10
CA PHE A 149 16.57 -38.27 20.76
C PHE A 149 15.26 -38.07 19.98
N PHE A 150 14.27 -38.93 20.21
CA PHE A 150 12.96 -38.86 19.57
C PHE A 150 12.15 -37.64 20.03
N THR A 151 12.14 -37.33 21.34
CA THR A 151 11.43 -36.16 21.89
C THR A 151 12.06 -34.83 21.46
N GLN A 152 13.39 -34.80 21.28
CA GLN A 152 14.07 -33.60 20.77
C GLN A 152 13.76 -33.36 19.28
N ARG A 153 13.72 -34.43 18.47
CA ARG A 153 13.38 -34.35 17.05
C ARG A 153 11.94 -33.90 16.83
N SER A 154 10.99 -34.43 17.60
CA SER A 154 9.58 -34.02 17.51
C SER A 154 9.37 -32.56 17.89
N ALA A 155 9.98 -32.10 19.00
CA ALA A 155 9.88 -30.71 19.44
C ALA A 155 10.52 -29.72 18.44
N LYS A 156 11.63 -30.12 17.81
CA LYS A 156 12.24 -29.34 16.73
C LYS A 156 11.30 -29.20 15.53
N GLN A 157 10.66 -30.29 15.12
CA GLN A 157 9.76 -30.29 13.98
C GLN A 157 8.47 -29.48 14.26
N GLU A 158 7.96 -29.50 15.48
CA GLU A 158 6.85 -28.61 15.90
C GLU A 158 7.26 -27.14 15.85
N LEU A 159 8.45 -26.77 16.37
CA LEU A 159 8.98 -25.41 16.27
C LEU A 159 9.20 -24.96 14.82
N GLU A 160 9.61 -25.86 13.92
CA GLU A 160 9.73 -25.58 12.49
C GLU A 160 8.36 -25.27 11.88
N ASN A 161 7.33 -26.07 12.19
CA ASN A 161 5.97 -25.84 11.72
C ASN A 161 5.41 -24.51 12.23
N ILE A 162 5.61 -24.20 13.52
CA ILE A 162 5.21 -22.93 14.13
C ILE A 162 5.93 -21.76 13.43
N ALA A 163 7.26 -21.83 13.29
CA ALA A 163 8.04 -20.78 12.64
C ALA A 163 7.58 -20.55 11.20
N ASN A 164 7.41 -21.62 10.41
CA ASN A 164 6.97 -21.52 9.02
C ASN A 164 5.56 -20.94 8.90
N GLY A 165 4.64 -21.30 9.79
CA GLY A 165 3.31 -20.73 9.86
C GLY A 165 3.35 -19.21 10.10
N ILE A 166 4.07 -18.79 11.14
CA ILE A 166 4.21 -17.38 11.53
C ILE A 166 4.91 -16.58 10.42
N ILE A 167 6.00 -17.09 9.86
CA ILE A 167 6.74 -16.43 8.77
C ILE A 167 5.83 -16.26 7.55
N LYS A 168 5.09 -17.29 7.17
CA LYS A 168 4.16 -17.22 6.03
C LYS A 168 3.09 -16.17 6.25
N PHE A 169 2.46 -16.18 7.42
CA PHE A 169 1.44 -15.20 7.78
C PHE A 169 2.00 -13.78 7.76
N CYS A 170 3.08 -13.52 8.49
CA CYS A 170 3.69 -12.20 8.57
C CYS A 170 4.21 -11.70 7.21
N SER A 171 4.77 -12.59 6.39
CA SER A 171 5.20 -12.25 5.03
C SER A 171 4.04 -11.80 4.15
N GLN A 172 2.84 -12.36 4.35
CA GLN A 172 1.63 -11.91 3.65
C GLN A 172 1.21 -10.52 4.13
N THR A 173 1.20 -10.27 5.44
CA THR A 173 0.90 -8.95 6.03
C THR A 173 1.87 -7.88 5.55
N ILE A 174 3.18 -8.18 5.54
CA ILE A 174 4.22 -7.29 5.02
C ILE A 174 3.96 -6.94 3.55
N LYS A 175 3.63 -7.94 2.72
CA LYS A 175 3.29 -7.72 1.31
C LYS A 175 2.05 -6.84 1.13
N GLN A 176 1.03 -7.03 1.96
CA GLN A 176 -0.19 -6.20 1.91
C GLN A 176 0.12 -4.73 2.22
N HIS A 177 0.86 -4.46 3.30
CA HIS A 177 1.31 -3.10 3.61
C HIS A 177 2.18 -2.50 2.49
N ALA A 178 3.08 -3.29 1.92
CA ALA A 178 3.96 -2.84 0.82
C ALA A 178 3.22 -2.51 -0.48
N GLN A 179 1.99 -3.01 -0.65
CA GLN A 179 1.12 -2.71 -1.80
C GLN A 179 0.27 -1.44 -1.59
N GLU A 180 0.25 -0.88 -0.39
CA GLU A 180 -0.44 0.38 -0.13
C GLU A 180 0.17 1.53 -0.96
N LYS A 181 -0.67 2.42 -1.48
CA LYS A 181 -0.24 3.59 -2.26
C LYS A 181 0.23 4.73 -1.36
N CYS A 182 1.11 4.44 -0.40
CA CYS A 182 1.68 5.42 0.52
C CYS A 182 3.16 5.14 0.81
N ASP A 183 3.79 6.01 1.61
CA ASP A 183 5.14 5.80 2.12
C ASP A 183 5.14 4.79 3.28
N TYR A 184 6.32 4.29 3.67
CA TYR A 184 6.49 3.50 4.88
C TYR A 184 5.91 4.22 6.11
N GLN A 185 5.17 3.45 6.92
CA GLN A 185 4.58 3.92 8.16
C GLN A 185 5.13 3.13 9.34
N SER A 186 5.38 3.83 10.44
CA SER A 186 5.91 3.22 11.66
C SER A 186 5.00 2.12 12.20
N THR A 187 3.70 2.25 11.96
CA THR A 187 2.64 1.32 12.36
C THR A 187 2.76 -0.04 11.69
N PHE A 188 3.20 -0.13 10.42
CA PHE A 188 3.34 -1.41 9.72
C PHE A 188 4.25 -2.37 10.47
N THR A 189 5.36 -1.85 11.01
CA THR A 189 6.29 -2.64 11.81
C THR A 189 5.69 -3.06 13.15
N LYS A 190 4.92 -2.18 13.79
CA LYS A 190 4.20 -2.51 15.03
C LYS A 190 3.14 -3.58 14.80
N ASP A 191 2.46 -3.56 13.67
CA ASP A 191 1.44 -4.54 13.30
C ASP A 191 2.08 -5.92 13.08
N VAL A 192 3.19 -5.97 12.34
CA VAL A 192 3.97 -7.20 12.17
C VAL A 192 4.49 -7.74 13.50
N LEU A 193 5.04 -6.89 14.38
CA LEU A 193 5.53 -7.32 15.69
C LEU A 193 4.40 -7.85 16.59
N MET A 194 3.24 -7.18 16.59
CA MET A 194 2.08 -7.60 17.37
C MET A 194 1.56 -8.95 16.90
N GLU A 195 1.49 -9.17 15.59
CA GLU A 195 1.06 -10.44 15.02
C GLU A 195 1.99 -11.58 15.44
N ILE A 196 3.31 -11.37 15.39
CA ILE A 196 4.27 -12.37 15.87
C ILE A 196 4.01 -12.68 17.34
N ASP A 197 3.80 -11.66 18.18
CA ASP A 197 3.54 -11.84 19.60
C ASP A 197 2.23 -12.59 19.87
N GLU A 198 1.18 -12.33 19.10
CA GLU A 198 -0.11 -13.01 19.22
C GLU A 198 -0.01 -14.49 18.82
N GLN A 199 0.63 -14.78 17.69
CA GLN A 199 0.83 -16.16 17.24
C GLN A 199 1.72 -16.95 18.22
N LEU A 200 2.77 -16.33 18.78
CA LEU A 200 3.64 -16.97 19.76
C LEU A 200 2.96 -17.19 21.12
N LYS A 201 1.97 -16.38 21.49
CA LYS A 201 1.18 -16.61 22.71
C LYS A 201 0.36 -17.89 22.65
N ASN A 202 -0.13 -18.25 21.47
CA ASN A 202 -0.89 -19.48 21.30
C ASN A 202 -0.02 -20.75 21.47
N GLU A 203 1.31 -20.61 21.41
CA GLU A 203 2.29 -21.71 21.34
C GLU A 203 3.25 -21.77 22.56
N HIS A 204 2.82 -21.23 23.72
CA HIS A 204 3.67 -20.98 24.90
C HIS A 204 4.45 -22.19 25.46
N SER A 205 4.04 -23.43 25.18
CA SER A 205 4.67 -24.65 25.70
C SER A 205 6.06 -24.92 25.13
N TYR A 206 6.36 -24.50 23.90
CA TYR A 206 7.60 -24.88 23.20
C TYR A 206 8.58 -23.71 22.98
N VAL A 207 8.09 -22.48 23.04
CA VAL A 207 8.86 -21.29 22.64
C VAL A 207 9.78 -20.80 23.76
N ASN A 208 11.06 -20.68 23.48
CA ASN A 208 12.03 -20.01 24.36
C ASN A 208 12.37 -18.60 23.84
N THR A 209 12.94 -17.75 24.70
CA THR A 209 13.23 -16.35 24.36
C THR A 209 14.24 -16.22 23.22
N LYS A 210 15.11 -17.22 23.00
CA LYS A 210 16.06 -17.22 21.88
C LYS A 210 15.39 -17.54 20.55
N PHE A 211 14.41 -18.44 20.55
CA PHE A 211 13.56 -18.72 19.38
C PHE A 211 12.74 -17.48 19.01
N GLU A 212 12.06 -16.86 20.00
CA GLU A 212 11.31 -15.61 19.79
C GLU A 212 12.21 -14.53 19.16
N LEU A 213 13.42 -14.33 19.69
CA LEU A 213 14.37 -13.37 19.14
C LEU A 213 14.78 -13.70 17.71
N ASP A 214 15.28 -14.91 17.46
CA ASP A 214 15.79 -15.30 16.15
C ASP A 214 14.66 -15.26 15.09
N LEU A 215 13.41 -15.60 15.47
CA LEU A 215 12.23 -15.52 14.61
C LEU A 215 11.83 -14.08 14.29
N LYS A 216 11.74 -13.21 15.31
CA LYS A 216 11.44 -11.79 15.09
C LYS A 216 12.50 -11.12 14.23
N LEU A 217 13.78 -11.44 14.45
CA LEU A 217 14.87 -10.94 13.60
C LEU A 217 14.72 -11.36 12.15
N HIS A 218 14.39 -12.63 11.92
CA HIS A 218 14.16 -13.15 10.58
C HIS A 218 13.04 -12.39 9.85
N ILE A 219 11.89 -12.23 10.50
CA ILE A 219 10.73 -11.55 9.92
C ILE A 219 10.98 -10.04 9.76
N CYS A 220 11.61 -9.38 10.75
CA CYS A 220 11.99 -7.97 10.65
C CYS A 220 13.04 -7.72 9.56
N GLY A 221 13.91 -8.69 9.25
CA GLY A 221 14.82 -8.62 8.10
C GLY A 221 14.07 -8.61 6.76
N ILE A 222 13.02 -9.45 6.63
CA ILE A 222 12.12 -9.45 5.46
C ILE A 222 11.36 -8.12 5.36
N ALA A 223 10.76 -7.67 6.46
CA ALA A 223 10.05 -6.39 6.54
C ALA A 223 10.97 -5.21 6.19
N SER A 224 12.20 -5.22 6.68
CA SER A 224 13.19 -4.17 6.44
C SER A 224 13.48 -3.96 4.96
N ARG A 225 13.77 -5.04 4.22
CA ARG A 225 13.99 -4.94 2.78
C ARG A 225 12.74 -4.48 2.05
N THR A 226 11.59 -5.09 2.37
CA THR A 226 10.33 -4.85 1.66
C THR A 226 9.82 -3.41 1.87
N PHE A 227 9.82 -2.92 3.10
CA PHE A 227 9.38 -1.57 3.42
C PHE A 227 10.38 -0.50 2.96
N TYR A 228 11.66 -0.81 2.90
CA TYR A 228 12.65 0.09 2.30
C TYR A 228 12.45 0.23 0.79
N GLU A 229 12.15 -0.87 0.08
CA GLU A 229 11.77 -0.81 -1.33
C GLU A 229 10.47 -0.04 -1.56
N MET A 230 9.46 -0.24 -0.70
CA MET A 230 8.23 0.56 -0.70
C MET A 230 8.53 2.05 -0.56
N HIS A 231 9.38 2.43 0.41
CA HIS A 231 9.81 3.81 0.63
C HIS A 231 10.52 4.39 -0.61
N LYS A 232 11.51 3.67 -1.16
CA LYS A 232 12.22 4.10 -2.38
C LYS A 232 11.29 4.28 -3.57
N LYS A 233 10.35 3.35 -3.75
CA LYS A 233 9.33 3.43 -4.81
C LYS A 233 8.45 4.65 -4.61
N PHE A 234 8.02 4.93 -3.38
CA PHE A 234 7.24 6.12 -3.05
C PHE A 234 8.00 7.41 -3.39
N LEU A 235 9.26 7.53 -2.97
CA LEU A 235 10.11 8.71 -3.29
C LEU A 235 10.27 8.90 -4.80
N SER A 236 10.48 7.82 -5.56
CA SER A 236 10.65 7.87 -7.01
C SER A 236 9.36 8.26 -7.76
N GLN A 237 8.20 7.82 -7.26
CA GLN A 237 6.89 8.12 -7.82
C GLN A 237 6.41 9.52 -7.48
N GLN A 238 6.67 9.98 -6.25
CA GLN A 238 6.29 11.30 -5.75
C GLN A 238 7.43 12.32 -5.85
N ASP A 239 8.40 12.07 -6.74
CA ASP A 239 9.50 12.98 -6.99
C ASP A 239 8.96 14.37 -7.37
N PRO A 240 9.18 15.40 -6.53
CA PRO A 240 8.74 16.77 -6.77
C PRO A 240 9.04 17.29 -8.17
N LEU A 241 10.22 16.94 -8.70
CA LEU A 241 10.67 17.40 -10.00
C LEU A 241 9.88 16.73 -11.11
N LYS A 242 9.70 15.41 -11.04
CA LYS A 242 8.88 14.67 -12.02
C LYS A 242 7.42 15.12 -11.96
N TYR A 243 6.89 15.38 -10.77
CA TYR A 243 5.52 15.88 -10.60
C TYR A 243 5.33 17.23 -11.30
N LEU A 244 6.17 18.21 -11.01
CA LEU A 244 6.07 19.55 -11.61
C LEU A 244 6.35 19.54 -13.12
N GLN A 245 7.29 18.73 -13.57
CA GLN A 245 7.64 18.62 -14.98
C GLN A 245 6.46 18.20 -15.87
N ARG A 246 5.51 17.40 -15.33
CA ARG A 246 4.28 17.03 -16.05
C ARG A 246 3.39 18.22 -16.38
N PHE A 247 3.41 19.26 -15.54
CA PHE A 247 2.57 20.45 -15.71
C PHE A 247 3.30 21.61 -16.40
N LYS A 248 4.61 21.47 -16.66
CA LYS A 248 5.42 22.54 -17.29
C LYS A 248 4.78 23.13 -18.55
N ARG A 249 4.37 22.27 -19.49
CA ARG A 249 3.75 22.70 -20.75
C ARG A 249 2.46 23.46 -20.51
N LYS A 250 1.68 23.04 -19.52
CA LYS A 250 0.45 23.71 -19.14
C LYS A 250 0.75 25.09 -18.56
N TYR A 251 1.67 25.19 -17.60
CA TYR A 251 2.09 26.48 -17.03
C TYR A 251 2.64 27.45 -18.09
N LEU A 252 3.41 26.95 -19.07
CA LEU A 252 3.89 27.76 -20.18
C LEU A 252 2.74 28.26 -21.06
N SER A 253 1.81 27.38 -21.43
CA SER A 253 0.64 27.76 -22.23
C SER A 253 -0.22 28.78 -21.49
N ASP A 254 -0.55 28.52 -20.22
CA ASP A 254 -1.34 29.41 -19.36
C ASP A 254 -0.65 30.77 -19.22
N PHE A 255 0.68 30.80 -19.09
CA PHE A 255 1.47 32.04 -19.02
C PHE A 255 1.34 32.88 -20.30
N ILE A 256 1.57 32.26 -21.48
CA ILE A 256 1.47 32.96 -22.77
C ILE A 256 0.04 33.45 -22.99
N ASP A 257 -0.95 32.60 -22.72
CA ASP A 257 -2.36 32.95 -22.88
C ASP A 257 -2.80 34.11 -21.98
N LEU A 258 -2.35 34.10 -20.71
CA LEU A 258 -2.63 35.17 -19.74
C LEU A 258 -1.98 36.49 -20.17
N TYR A 259 -0.77 36.45 -20.73
CA TYR A 259 -0.12 37.64 -21.27
C TYR A 259 -0.87 38.22 -22.47
N ARG A 260 -1.39 37.36 -23.36
CA ARG A 260 -2.13 37.75 -24.58
C ARG A 260 -3.59 38.12 -24.34
N GLU A 261 -4.06 38.10 -23.09
CA GLU A 261 -5.47 38.37 -22.71
C GLU A 261 -6.51 37.58 -23.53
N LYS A 262 -6.15 36.38 -24.02
CA LYS A 262 -7.07 35.54 -24.80
C LYS A 262 -8.22 35.05 -23.91
N ASP A 263 -9.45 35.01 -24.42
CA ASP A 263 -10.57 34.40 -23.70
C ASP A 263 -10.32 32.89 -23.52
N GLN A 264 -10.08 32.52 -22.26
CA GLN A 264 -9.66 31.19 -21.83
C GLN A 264 -10.84 30.29 -21.46
N CYS A 265 -12.09 30.79 -21.49
CA CYS A 265 -13.21 30.12 -20.84
C CYS A 265 -13.48 28.72 -21.42
N HIS A 266 -13.49 28.59 -22.74
CA HIS A 266 -13.72 27.30 -23.42
C HIS A 266 -12.59 26.28 -23.18
N ARG A 267 -11.33 26.70 -23.27
CA ARG A 267 -10.17 25.81 -23.08
C ARG A 267 -10.06 25.36 -21.62
N LYS A 268 -10.23 26.27 -20.66
CA LYS A 268 -10.22 25.95 -19.23
C LYS A 268 -11.37 25.05 -18.82
N ALA A 269 -12.56 25.26 -19.40
CA ALA A 269 -13.69 24.35 -19.22
C ALA A 269 -13.35 22.95 -19.74
N GLN A 270 -12.78 22.85 -20.94
CA GLN A 270 -12.36 21.56 -21.52
C GLN A 270 -11.29 20.86 -20.66
N ASP A 271 -10.27 21.59 -20.21
CA ASP A 271 -9.23 21.08 -19.31
C ASP A 271 -9.80 20.58 -18.00
N PHE A 272 -10.71 21.35 -17.37
CA PHE A 272 -11.37 20.94 -16.14
C PHE A 272 -12.21 19.68 -16.35
N THR A 273 -12.93 19.58 -17.46
CA THR A 273 -13.69 18.37 -17.80
C THR A 273 -12.78 17.17 -18.02
N GLN A 274 -11.69 17.29 -18.77
CA GLN A 274 -10.83 16.16 -19.11
C GLN A 274 -9.87 15.73 -18.00
N LEU A 275 -9.32 16.68 -17.24
CA LEU A 275 -8.31 16.42 -16.22
C LEU A 275 -8.89 16.24 -14.82
N CYS A 276 -10.07 16.79 -14.54
CA CYS A 276 -10.69 16.74 -13.22
C CYS A 276 -11.98 15.91 -13.22
N LEU A 277 -13.00 16.32 -14.00
CA LEU A 277 -14.33 15.69 -13.91
C LEU A 277 -14.33 14.26 -14.44
N LYS A 278 -13.79 14.01 -15.64
CA LYS A 278 -13.80 12.68 -16.26
C LYS A 278 -13.06 11.64 -15.40
N PRO A 279 -11.85 11.90 -14.88
CA PRO A 279 -11.19 10.98 -13.96
C PRO A 279 -11.94 10.78 -12.64
N ALA A 280 -12.49 11.85 -12.06
CA ALA A 280 -13.23 11.76 -10.80
C ALA A 280 -14.52 10.93 -10.94
N VAL A 281 -15.26 11.12 -12.05
CA VAL A 281 -16.46 10.33 -12.35
C VAL A 281 -16.08 8.86 -12.59
N ALA A 282 -15.02 8.59 -13.35
CA ALA A 282 -14.55 7.22 -13.56
C ALA A 282 -14.16 6.53 -12.24
N GLU A 283 -13.43 7.22 -11.37
CA GLU A 283 -13.05 6.70 -10.05
C GLU A 283 -14.26 6.45 -9.15
N TYR A 284 -15.25 7.35 -9.16
CA TYR A 284 -16.51 7.17 -8.42
C TYR A 284 -17.30 5.95 -8.93
N ILE A 285 -17.35 5.76 -10.25
CA ILE A 285 -17.99 4.59 -10.86
C ILE A 285 -17.27 3.32 -10.41
N ASP A 286 -15.95 3.27 -10.51
CA ASP A 286 -15.19 2.06 -10.17
C ASP A 286 -15.24 1.71 -8.67
N LYS A 287 -15.23 2.72 -7.78
CA LYS A 287 -15.06 2.51 -6.34
C LYS A 287 -16.35 2.51 -5.53
N SER A 288 -17.42 3.09 -6.05
CA SER A 288 -18.66 3.26 -5.30
C SER A 288 -19.83 2.70 -6.09
N LEU A 289 -20.15 3.32 -7.24
CA LEU A 289 -21.36 2.95 -7.98
C LEU A 289 -21.28 1.50 -8.51
N GLY A 290 -20.13 1.06 -8.99
CA GLY A 290 -19.90 -0.30 -9.48
C GLY A 290 -20.15 -1.36 -8.39
N PRO A 291 -19.47 -1.28 -7.24
CA PRO A 291 -19.77 -2.13 -6.08
C PRO A 291 -21.24 -2.08 -5.65
N ASP A 292 -21.85 -0.90 -5.55
CA ASP A 292 -23.27 -0.76 -5.15
C ASP A 292 -24.21 -1.47 -6.13
N ILE A 293 -23.94 -1.39 -7.44
CA ILE A 293 -24.69 -2.12 -8.47
C ILE A 293 -24.50 -3.62 -8.31
N VAL A 294 -23.28 -4.08 -8.11
CA VAL A 294 -22.98 -5.52 -7.92
C VAL A 294 -23.71 -6.05 -6.69
N ASP A 295 -23.64 -5.34 -5.56
CA ASP A 295 -24.30 -5.71 -4.33
C ASP A 295 -25.83 -5.73 -4.51
N ALA A 296 -26.40 -4.72 -5.18
CA ALA A 296 -27.83 -4.68 -5.47
C ALA A 296 -28.29 -5.83 -6.38
N VAL A 297 -27.48 -6.21 -7.39
CA VAL A 297 -27.77 -7.36 -8.26
C VAL A 297 -27.72 -8.67 -7.48
N LEU A 298 -26.69 -8.85 -6.64
CA LEU A 298 -26.54 -10.02 -5.78
C LEU A 298 -27.66 -10.12 -4.74
N LEU A 299 -28.12 -8.99 -4.19
CA LEU A 299 -29.20 -8.98 -3.20
C LEU A 299 -30.55 -9.39 -3.80
N ASN A 300 -30.83 -8.94 -5.03
CA ASN A 300 -32.09 -9.24 -5.71
C ASN A 300 -32.12 -10.66 -6.30
N ASN A 301 -30.98 -11.20 -6.74
CA ASN A 301 -30.90 -12.50 -7.40
C ASN A 301 -29.68 -13.31 -6.91
N PRO A 302 -29.64 -13.70 -5.61
CA PRO A 302 -28.45 -14.27 -4.98
C PRO A 302 -28.03 -15.62 -5.56
N SER A 303 -28.98 -16.46 -5.98
CA SER A 303 -28.67 -17.77 -6.58
C SER A 303 -28.15 -17.64 -8.02
N GLU A 304 -28.69 -16.71 -8.79
CA GLU A 304 -28.41 -16.59 -10.23
C GLU A 304 -27.09 -15.88 -10.53
N TYR A 305 -26.67 -14.95 -9.67
CA TYR A 305 -25.48 -14.12 -9.90
C TYR A 305 -24.32 -14.41 -8.91
N SER A 306 -24.48 -15.39 -8.01
CA SER A 306 -23.44 -15.76 -7.02
C SER A 306 -22.17 -16.37 -7.61
N SER A 307 -22.24 -16.95 -8.80
CA SER A 307 -21.08 -17.49 -9.50
C SER A 307 -21.18 -17.29 -11.00
N ARG A 308 -20.02 -17.22 -11.66
CA ARG A 308 -19.94 -17.10 -13.12
C ARG A 308 -20.70 -18.22 -13.84
N VAL A 309 -20.66 -19.44 -13.31
CA VAL A 309 -21.32 -20.61 -13.91
C VAL A 309 -22.84 -20.48 -13.82
N LEU A 310 -23.35 -20.08 -12.64
CA LEU A 310 -24.78 -19.86 -12.42
C LEU A 310 -25.29 -18.70 -13.26
N PHE A 311 -24.54 -17.59 -13.34
CA PHE A 311 -24.89 -16.46 -14.19
C PHE A 311 -24.98 -16.86 -15.66
N GLN A 312 -23.99 -17.60 -16.16
CA GLN A 312 -23.99 -18.09 -17.54
C GLN A 312 -25.16 -19.03 -17.82
N TYR A 313 -25.48 -19.92 -16.88
CA TYR A 313 -26.62 -20.83 -16.99
C TYR A 313 -27.95 -20.08 -17.00
N THR A 314 -28.17 -19.17 -16.06
CA THR A 314 -29.40 -18.36 -15.97
C THR A 314 -29.59 -17.51 -17.22
N MET A 315 -28.54 -16.82 -17.67
CA MET A 315 -28.60 -16.00 -18.88
C MET A 315 -28.91 -16.85 -20.12
N GLN A 316 -28.32 -18.05 -20.26
CA GLN A 316 -28.65 -18.98 -21.36
C GLN A 316 -30.09 -19.47 -21.28
N LYS A 317 -30.58 -19.81 -20.09
CA LYS A 317 -31.95 -20.23 -19.86
C LYS A 317 -32.94 -19.11 -20.22
N GLU A 318 -32.68 -17.88 -19.77
CA GLU A 318 -33.54 -16.73 -20.05
C GLU A 318 -33.57 -16.39 -21.54
N LEU A 319 -32.42 -16.48 -22.23
CA LEU A 319 -32.33 -16.27 -23.68
C LEU A 319 -33.06 -17.37 -24.48
N LEU A 320 -33.06 -18.61 -23.98
CA LEU A 320 -33.83 -19.71 -24.57
C LEU A 320 -35.34 -19.50 -24.35
N GLU A 321 -35.74 -19.08 -23.16
CA GLU A 321 -37.15 -18.84 -22.80
C GLU A 321 -37.73 -17.63 -23.57
N LYS A 322 -36.95 -16.55 -23.74
CA LYS A 322 -37.37 -15.33 -24.46
C LYS A 322 -37.32 -15.43 -25.99
N SER A 323 -36.88 -16.57 -26.55
CA SER A 323 -37.05 -16.97 -27.95
C SER A 323 -36.74 -15.88 -29.00
N ASN A 324 -35.64 -15.14 -28.84
CA ASN A 324 -35.10 -14.29 -29.91
C ASN A 324 -33.63 -14.63 -30.19
N PHE A 325 -33.41 -15.40 -31.27
CA PHE A 325 -32.10 -15.89 -31.67
C PHE A 325 -31.09 -14.76 -31.98
N ASP A 326 -31.59 -13.58 -32.40
CA ASP A 326 -30.75 -12.42 -32.69
C ASP A 326 -30.19 -11.76 -31.42
N ASP A 327 -30.94 -11.76 -30.33
CA ASP A 327 -30.50 -11.22 -29.03
C ASP A 327 -29.44 -12.14 -28.41
N PHE A 328 -29.62 -13.45 -28.52
CA PHE A 328 -28.61 -14.44 -28.14
C PHE A 328 -27.29 -14.23 -28.90
N ARG A 329 -27.36 -14.03 -30.22
CA ARG A 329 -26.18 -13.79 -31.07
C ARG A 329 -25.45 -12.50 -30.73
N LYS A 330 -26.18 -11.43 -30.35
CA LYS A 330 -25.59 -10.16 -29.87
C LYS A 330 -24.94 -10.30 -28.50
N ALA A 331 -25.60 -10.92 -27.53
CA ALA A 331 -25.06 -11.13 -26.19
C ALA A 331 -23.79 -12.00 -26.21
N ALA A 332 -23.77 -13.08 -27.00
CA ALA A 332 -22.61 -13.94 -27.17
C ALA A 332 -21.40 -13.23 -27.82
N ARG A 333 -21.64 -12.24 -28.71
CA ARG A 333 -20.56 -11.39 -29.26
C ARG A 333 -20.01 -10.42 -28.22
N CYS A 334 -20.85 -9.77 -27.43
CA CYS A 334 -20.41 -8.86 -26.37
C CYS A 334 -19.56 -9.57 -25.29
N LEU A 335 -19.90 -10.80 -24.94
CA LEU A 335 -19.11 -11.60 -23.99
C LEU A 335 -17.77 -12.08 -24.56
N LYS A 336 -17.68 -12.33 -25.88
CA LYS A 336 -16.41 -12.60 -26.56
C LYS A 336 -15.54 -11.33 -26.64
N LEU A 337 -16.14 -10.19 -26.97
CA LEU A 337 -15.43 -8.89 -27.00
C LEU A 337 -14.89 -8.49 -25.61
N ASN A 338 -15.55 -8.84 -24.51
CA ASN A 338 -15.02 -8.60 -23.15
C ASN A 338 -13.86 -9.53 -22.74
N LYS A 339 -13.68 -10.68 -23.42
CA LYS A 339 -12.47 -11.49 -23.30
C LYS A 339 -11.31 -10.87 -24.10
N ASP A 340 -11.59 -10.27 -25.25
CA ASP A 340 -10.57 -9.67 -26.11
C ASP A 340 -10.20 -8.23 -25.66
N SER A 341 -11.11 -7.49 -25.03
CA SER A 341 -10.84 -6.15 -24.50
C SER A 341 -10.09 -6.18 -23.16
N SER A 342 -10.22 -7.26 -22.38
CA SER A 342 -9.36 -7.50 -21.22
C SER A 342 -7.93 -7.95 -21.62
N LEU A 343 -7.74 -8.43 -22.86
CA LEU A 343 -6.42 -8.64 -23.47
C LEU A 343 -5.85 -7.33 -24.05
N TYR A 344 -6.66 -6.47 -24.67
CA TYR A 344 -6.18 -5.20 -25.24
C TYR A 344 -5.70 -4.16 -24.21
N ASN A 345 -6.13 -4.25 -22.95
CA ASN A 345 -5.56 -3.43 -21.86
C ASN A 345 -4.35 -4.09 -21.14
N CYS A 346 -3.98 -5.31 -21.52
CA CYS A 346 -2.77 -5.99 -21.02
C CYS A 346 -1.64 -6.10 -22.06
N GLU A 347 -1.92 -5.94 -23.36
CA GLU A 347 -0.90 -6.12 -24.43
C GLU A 347 -0.13 -4.86 -24.85
N SER A 348 -0.19 -3.75 -24.10
CA SER A 348 0.72 -2.60 -24.34
C SER A 348 2.00 -2.61 -23.52
N LYS A 349 2.29 -3.67 -22.73
CA LYS A 349 3.60 -3.88 -22.12
C LYS A 349 3.97 -5.35 -22.02
N GLY A 350 4.84 -5.79 -22.94
CA GLY A 350 5.72 -6.94 -22.73
C GLY A 350 5.51 -8.10 -23.69
N SER A 351 5.99 -7.94 -24.93
CA SER A 351 6.45 -9.09 -25.73
C SER A 351 7.95 -8.95 -25.94
N SER A 352 8.73 -9.66 -25.14
CA SER A 352 9.88 -10.42 -25.63
C SER A 352 10.19 -11.57 -24.67
N GLU A 353 10.03 -12.77 -25.22
CA GLU A 353 10.76 -14.00 -24.91
C GLU A 353 10.29 -14.96 -23.80
N SER A 354 9.76 -16.07 -24.31
CA SER A 354 10.11 -17.47 -24.02
C SER A 354 9.52 -18.16 -22.79
N LEU A 355 8.42 -18.89 -23.05
CA LEU A 355 8.28 -20.35 -22.88
C LEU A 355 9.26 -21.02 -21.88
N HIS A 356 8.73 -21.51 -20.74
CA HIS A 356 8.62 -22.95 -20.48
C HIS A 356 7.70 -23.26 -19.28
N VAL A 357 6.67 -24.03 -19.60
CA VAL A 357 5.81 -24.95 -18.83
C VAL A 357 6.47 -25.55 -17.56
N GLN A 358 5.79 -25.57 -16.40
CA GLN A 358 5.12 -26.74 -15.77
C GLN A 358 4.64 -26.46 -14.31
N PHE A 359 3.36 -26.75 -14.05
CA PHE A 359 2.59 -26.82 -12.78
C PHE A 359 2.35 -25.55 -11.94
#